data_AF-A0A1C6DIT8-F1
#
_entry.id   AF-A0A1C6DIT8-F1
#
_cell.length_a   1.000
_cell.length_b   1.000
_cell.length_c   1.000
_cell.angle_alpha   90.00
_cell.angle_beta   90.00
_cell.angle_gamma   90.00
#
_symmetry.space_group_name_H-M   'P 1'
#
loop_
_entity.id
_entity.type
_entity.pdbx_description
1 polymer ?
#
loop_
_entity_poly.entity_id
_entity_poly.type
_entity_poly.pdbx_seq_one_letter_code
_entity_poly.pdbx_strand_id
1 'polypeptide(L)'
;MNVSSLLDELDEMIDSAWNMPLSGGKALVDAERVREIVDKIRSSLPQEIRQAKAIVSDRSQIIADAKREAETVVRVAEERARVMVNQDEIVRQAQARGSELLSQSQTKAREIRRAANEYVDDLMKRTDEQMTANLAELRKTRQNLKASQRSGNQ
;
A
#
# COMPACT_ATOMS: atom_id res chain seq x y z
N MET A 1 45.75 -20.90 23.10
CA MET A 1 46.44 -21.36 21.89
C MET A 1 45.39 -21.75 20.89
N ASN A 2 45.39 -21.15 19.70
CA ASN A 2 44.55 -21.61 18.60
C ASN A 2 45.18 -22.87 17.97
N VAL A 3 44.38 -23.69 17.29
CA VAL A 3 44.89 -24.89 16.62
C VAL A 3 46.04 -24.56 15.65
N SER A 4 46.01 -23.39 14.99
CA SER A 4 47.10 -22.91 14.14
C SER A 4 48.43 -22.83 14.89
N SER A 5 48.46 -22.17 16.05
CA SER A 5 49.70 -22.04 16.85
C SER A 5 50.25 -23.38 17.34
N LEU A 6 49.39 -24.38 17.54
CA LEU A 6 49.80 -25.73 17.91
C LEU A 6 50.34 -26.51 16.71
N LEU A 7 49.83 -26.24 15.51
CA LEU A 7 50.40 -26.78 14.27
C LEU A 7 51.75 -26.11 13.96
N ASP A 8 51.88 -24.81 14.16
CA ASP A 8 53.14 -24.08 14.00
C ASP A 8 54.21 -24.60 14.98
N GLU A 9 53.84 -24.84 16.25
CA GLU A 9 54.75 -25.45 17.25
C GLU A 9 55.16 -26.89 16.88
N LEU A 10 54.27 -27.64 16.21
CA LEU A 10 54.59 -28.98 15.71
C LEU A 10 55.54 -28.93 14.52
N ASP A 11 55.34 -27.99 13.59
CA ASP A 11 56.21 -27.78 12.43
C ASP A 11 57.61 -27.33 12.86
N GLU A 12 57.72 -26.38 13.79
CA GLU A 12 59.01 -25.96 14.37
C GLU A 12 59.76 -27.12 15.05
N MET A 13 59.02 -28.01 15.72
CA MET A 13 59.60 -29.19 16.37
C MET A 13 60.12 -30.21 15.35
N ILE A 14 59.46 -30.34 14.20
CA ILE A 14 59.92 -31.20 13.10
C ILE A 14 61.14 -30.57 12.43
N ASP A 15 61.15 -29.26 12.21
CA ASP A 15 62.26 -28.54 11.57
C ASP A 15 63.54 -28.53 12.43
N SER A 16 63.38 -28.47 13.75
CA SER A 16 64.49 -28.49 14.72
C SER A 16 64.92 -29.90 15.16
N ALA A 17 64.26 -30.95 14.65
CA ALA A 17 64.52 -32.33 15.02
C ALA A 17 65.92 -32.82 14.59
N TRP A 18 66.50 -33.73 15.36
CA TRP A 18 67.82 -34.27 15.02
C TRP A 18 67.71 -35.20 13.81
N ASN A 19 68.28 -34.77 12.68
CA ASN A 19 68.34 -35.56 11.44
C ASN A 19 69.37 -36.70 11.53
N MET A 20 68.94 -37.94 11.31
CA MET A 20 69.80 -39.11 11.39
C MET A 20 70.56 -39.34 10.06
N PRO A 21 71.91 -39.35 10.03
CA PRO A 21 72.66 -39.59 8.80
C PRO A 21 72.43 -41.02 8.28
N LEU A 22 72.39 -41.18 6.94
CA LEU A 22 72.11 -42.44 6.24
C LEU A 22 70.70 -43.04 6.49
N SER A 23 69.77 -42.30 7.11
CA SER A 23 68.41 -42.78 7.43
C SER A 23 67.35 -42.53 6.34
N GLY A 24 67.73 -41.85 5.24
CA GLY A 24 66.80 -41.47 4.17
C GLY A 24 65.84 -40.32 4.56
N GLY A 25 66.29 -39.37 5.40
CA GLY A 25 65.50 -38.19 5.77
C GLY A 25 64.63 -38.35 7.03
N LYS A 26 64.96 -39.30 7.92
CA LYS A 26 64.27 -39.46 9.20
C LYS A 26 64.89 -38.55 10.26
N ALA A 27 64.02 -37.92 11.06
CA ALA A 27 64.42 -37.11 12.20
C ALA A 27 63.92 -37.73 13.51
N LEU A 28 64.69 -37.55 14.59
CA LEU A 28 64.33 -37.96 15.93
C LEU A 28 63.63 -36.82 16.65
N VAL A 29 62.41 -37.08 17.13
CA VAL A 29 61.56 -36.12 17.85
C VAL A 29 61.11 -36.69 19.20
N ASP A 30 60.81 -35.81 20.14
CA ASP A 30 60.22 -36.20 21.43
C ASP A 30 58.75 -36.60 21.23
N ALA A 31 58.50 -37.90 21.31
CA ALA A 31 57.17 -38.48 21.13
C ALA A 31 56.16 -38.03 22.19
N GLU A 32 56.59 -37.71 23.41
CA GLU A 32 55.71 -37.25 24.48
C GLU A 32 55.26 -35.81 24.21
N ARG A 33 56.19 -34.94 23.79
CA ARG A 33 55.86 -33.57 23.42
C ARG A 33 54.96 -33.47 22.19
N VAL A 34 55.22 -34.28 21.15
CA VAL A 34 54.33 -34.39 19.99
C VAL A 34 52.92 -34.82 20.41
N ARG A 35 52.81 -35.79 21.32
CA ARG A 35 51.51 -36.29 21.80
C ARG A 35 50.74 -35.23 22.57
N GLU A 36 51.40 -34.44 23.42
CA GLU A 36 50.78 -33.31 24.11
C GLU A 36 50.17 -32.29 23.15
N ILE A 37 50.90 -31.94 22.08
CA ILE A 37 50.42 -30.99 21.07
C ILE A 37 49.21 -31.57 20.32
N VAL A 38 49.28 -32.83 19.90
CA VAL A 38 48.17 -33.51 19.23
C VAL A 38 46.92 -33.60 20.11
N ASP A 39 47.08 -33.88 21.40
CA ASP A 39 45.97 -33.94 22.35
C ASP A 39 45.35 -32.56 22.59
N LYS A 40 46.17 -31.51 22.67
CA LYS A 40 45.69 -30.11 22.74
C LYS A 40 44.91 -29.75 21.47
N ILE A 41 45.43 -30.06 20.28
CA ILE A 41 44.72 -29.84 19.01
C ILE A 41 43.36 -30.56 19.02
N ARG A 42 43.34 -31.83 19.45
CA ARG A 42 42.12 -32.64 19.52
C ARG A 42 41.11 -32.09 20.53
N SER A 43 41.57 -31.51 21.63
CA SER A 43 40.69 -30.88 22.63
C SER A 43 40.11 -29.55 22.16
N SER A 44 40.88 -28.76 21.40
CA SER A 44 40.47 -27.43 20.93
C SER A 44 39.60 -27.51 19.68
N LEU A 45 39.95 -28.30 18.66
CA LEU A 45 39.20 -28.41 17.39
C LEU A 45 37.66 -28.52 17.54
N PRO A 46 37.10 -29.35 18.44
CA PRO A 46 35.66 -29.43 18.64
C PRO A 46 35.02 -28.11 19.12
N GLN A 47 35.72 -27.32 19.93
CA GLN A 47 35.24 -26.04 20.43
C GLN A 47 35.16 -25.00 19.31
N GLU A 48 36.21 -24.83 18.52
CA GLU A 48 36.22 -23.86 17.42
C GLU A 48 35.22 -24.25 16.32
N ILE A 49 34.99 -25.54 16.06
CA ILE A 49 33.92 -25.99 15.15
C ILE A 49 32.54 -25.62 15.70
N ARG A 50 32.29 -25.80 17.01
CA ARG A 50 31.03 -25.39 17.64
C ARG A 50 30.83 -23.88 17.53
N GLN A 51 31.89 -23.10 17.78
CA GLN A 51 31.85 -21.65 17.68
C GLN A 51 31.58 -21.19 16.23
N ALA A 52 32.24 -21.78 15.24
CA ALA A 52 31.99 -21.48 13.83
C ALA A 52 30.54 -21.78 13.42
N LYS A 53 29.98 -22.92 13.87
CA LYS A 53 28.57 -23.26 13.63
C LYS A 53 27.62 -22.27 14.29
N ALA A 54 27.91 -21.82 15.51
CA ALA A 54 27.11 -20.80 16.21
C ALA A 54 27.13 -19.47 15.44
N ILE A 55 28.30 -18.99 15.01
CA ILE A 55 28.43 -17.75 14.23
C ILE A 55 27.62 -17.81 12.92
N VAL A 56 27.66 -18.95 12.22
CA VAL A 56 26.88 -19.15 10.98
C VAL A 56 25.37 -19.15 11.26
N SER A 57 24.94 -19.75 12.36
CA SER A 57 23.54 -19.75 12.80
C SER A 57 23.08 -18.32 13.14
N ASP A 58 23.85 -17.61 13.95
CA ASP A 58 23.56 -16.24 14.39
C ASP A 58 23.47 -15.29 13.20
N ARG A 59 24.34 -15.44 12.19
CA ARG A 59 24.28 -14.66 10.94
C ARG A 59 22.92 -14.80 10.25
N SER A 60 22.38 -16.01 10.20
CA SER A 60 21.10 -16.27 9.55
C SER A 60 19.96 -15.62 10.33
N GLN A 61 20.02 -15.68 11.66
CA GLN A 61 19.07 -15.02 12.54
C GLN A 61 19.12 -13.50 12.41
N ILE A 62 20.32 -12.89 12.43
CA ILE A 62 20.51 -11.45 12.25
C ILE A 62 19.90 -10.96 10.94
N ILE A 63 20.11 -11.69 9.84
CA ILE A 63 19.54 -11.32 8.54
C ILE A 63 18.00 -11.42 8.57
N ALA A 64 17.44 -12.45 9.20
CA ALA A 64 16.00 -12.61 9.33
C ALA A 64 15.37 -11.50 10.18
N ASP A 65 16.05 -11.09 11.25
CA ASP A 65 15.61 -10.01 12.14
C ASP A 65 15.65 -8.67 11.42
N ALA A 66 16.76 -8.37 10.73
CA ALA A 66 16.90 -7.16 9.93
C ALA A 66 15.84 -7.06 8.82
N LYS A 67 15.49 -8.17 8.17
CA LYS A 67 14.41 -8.20 7.16
C LYS A 67 13.05 -7.87 7.79
N ARG A 68 12.72 -8.49 8.93
CA ARG A 68 11.46 -8.21 9.65
C ARG A 68 11.38 -6.77 10.14
N GLU A 69 12.50 -6.21 10.60
CA GLU A 69 12.58 -4.81 11.01
C GLU A 69 12.38 -3.89 9.80
N ALA A 70 13.04 -4.15 8.67
CA ALA A 70 12.87 -3.37 7.44
C ALA A 70 11.42 -3.40 6.94
N GLU A 71 10.78 -4.57 6.90
CA GLU A 71 9.36 -4.70 6.56
C GLU A 71 8.46 -3.90 7.51
N THR A 72 8.77 -3.91 8.80
CA THR A 72 8.04 -3.13 9.80
C THR A 72 8.21 -1.64 9.58
N VAL A 73 9.43 -1.17 9.30
CA VAL A 73 9.73 0.24 9.01
C VAL A 73 8.97 0.72 7.78
N VAL A 74 9.00 -0.05 6.69
CA VAL A 74 8.27 0.28 5.45
C VAL A 74 6.77 0.39 5.72
N ARG A 75 6.18 -0.62 6.38
CA ARG A 75 4.74 -0.60 6.72
C ARG A 75 4.36 0.61 7.56
N VAL A 76 5.17 0.96 8.58
CA VAL A 76 4.91 2.12 9.44
C VAL A 76 5.04 3.43 8.64
N ALA A 77 6.00 3.52 7.72
CA ALA A 77 6.17 4.69 6.87
C ALA A 77 4.99 4.87 5.89
N GLU A 78 4.50 3.79 5.29
CA GLU A 78 3.33 3.80 4.40
C GLU A 78 2.06 4.25 5.13
N GLU A 79 1.81 3.72 6.34
CA GLU A 79 0.67 4.14 7.16
C GLU A 79 0.77 5.63 7.53
N ARG A 80 1.96 6.10 7.94
CA ARG A 80 2.18 7.52 8.23
C ARG A 80 1.95 8.40 7.00
N ALA A 81 2.41 7.97 5.82
CA ALA A 81 2.19 8.70 4.58
C ALA A 81 0.70 8.80 4.24
N ARG A 82 -0.07 7.70 4.38
CA ARG A 82 -1.53 7.72 4.19
C ARG A 82 -2.22 8.69 5.14
N VAL A 83 -1.86 8.65 6.42
CA VAL A 83 -2.41 9.58 7.42
C VAL A 83 -2.05 11.03 7.08
N MET A 84 -0.81 11.30 6.68
CA MET A 84 -0.36 12.65 6.32
C MET A 84 -1.09 13.19 5.08
N VAL A 85 -1.28 12.38 4.04
CA VAL A 85 -2.06 12.78 2.85
C VAL A 85 -3.51 13.08 3.21
N ASN A 86 -4.13 12.27 4.08
CA ASN A 86 -5.50 12.52 4.54
C ASN A 86 -5.60 13.74 5.47
N GLN A 87 -4.53 14.07 6.18
CA GLN A 87 -4.42 15.27 7.01
C GLN A 87 -3.98 16.50 6.22
N ASP A 88 -3.50 16.31 4.99
CA ASP A 88 -3.07 17.39 4.13
C ASP A 88 -4.25 18.34 3.94
N GLU A 89 -3.99 19.60 4.26
CA GLU A 89 -4.94 20.69 4.17
C GLU A 89 -5.54 20.78 2.75
N ILE A 90 -4.77 20.38 1.73
CA ILE A 90 -5.25 20.30 0.35
C ILE A 90 -6.39 19.31 0.19
N VAL A 91 -6.29 18.11 0.77
CA VAL A 91 -7.34 17.08 0.69
C VAL A 91 -8.59 17.51 1.44
N ARG A 92 -8.42 18.12 2.63
CA ARG A 92 -9.55 18.69 3.40
C ARG A 92 -10.25 19.81 2.65
N GLN A 93 -9.50 20.75 2.08
CA GLN A 93 -10.06 21.83 1.26
C GLN A 93 -10.75 21.29 0.02
N ALA A 94 -10.19 20.28 -0.65
CA ALA A 94 -10.81 19.63 -1.80
C ALA A 94 -12.15 18.96 -1.42
N GLN A 95 -12.20 18.26 -0.28
CA GLN A 95 -13.44 17.65 0.23
C GLN A 95 -14.49 18.70 0.60
N ALA A 96 -14.09 19.78 1.29
CA ALA A 96 -14.98 20.88 1.65
C ALA A 96 -15.58 21.56 0.41
N ARG A 97 -14.73 21.92 -0.57
CA ARG A 97 -15.18 22.48 -1.86
C ARG A 97 -16.07 21.52 -2.63
N GLY A 98 -15.76 20.22 -2.62
CA GLY A 98 -16.59 19.20 -3.25
C GLY A 98 -17.99 19.12 -2.63
N SER A 99 -18.07 19.15 -1.29
CA SER A 99 -19.33 19.17 -0.56
C SER A 99 -20.15 20.43 -0.85
N GLU A 100 -19.48 21.59 -0.87
CA GLU A 100 -20.11 22.87 -1.22
C GLU A 100 -20.67 22.85 -2.65
N LEU A 101 -19.89 22.40 -3.63
CA LEU A 101 -20.32 22.29 -5.03
C LEU A 101 -21.54 21.36 -5.17
N LEU A 102 -21.55 20.24 -4.45
CA LEU A 102 -22.67 19.30 -4.45
C LEU A 102 -23.94 19.95 -3.88
N SER A 103 -23.82 20.66 -2.75
CA SER A 103 -24.92 21.39 -2.13
C SER A 103 -25.48 22.48 -3.05
N GLN A 104 -24.60 23.28 -3.67
CA GLN A 104 -24.99 24.30 -4.65
C GLN A 104 -25.69 23.67 -5.85
N SER A 105 -25.18 22.56 -6.38
CA SER A 105 -25.76 21.85 -7.52
C SER A 105 -27.15 21.29 -7.19
N GLN A 106 -27.33 20.72 -5.99
CA GLN A 106 -28.64 20.23 -5.54
C GLN A 106 -29.65 21.37 -5.36
N THR A 107 -29.21 22.50 -4.81
CA THR A 107 -30.05 23.70 -4.66
C THR A 107 -30.50 24.21 -6.02
N LYS A 108 -29.56 24.41 -6.95
CA LYS A 108 -29.85 24.86 -8.32
C LYS A 108 -30.76 23.89 -9.07
N ALA A 109 -30.58 22.59 -8.89
CA ALA A 109 -31.47 21.58 -9.48
C ALA A 109 -32.92 21.67 -8.94
N ARG A 110 -33.08 21.95 -7.64
CA ARG A 110 -34.40 22.17 -7.03
C ARG A 110 -35.05 23.46 -7.55
N GLU A 111 -34.27 24.53 -7.67
CA GLU A 111 -34.73 25.81 -8.23
C GLU A 111 -35.18 25.67 -9.68
N ILE A 112 -34.39 24.99 -10.52
CA ILE A 112 -34.75 24.73 -11.93
C ILE A 112 -36.06 23.93 -12.01
N ARG A 113 -36.21 22.86 -11.20
CA ARG A 113 -37.45 22.07 -11.17
C ARG A 113 -38.65 22.91 -10.75
N ARG A 114 -38.48 23.75 -9.74
CA ARG A 114 -39.54 24.64 -9.27
C ARG A 114 -39.95 25.64 -10.36
N ALA A 115 -38.98 26.32 -10.96
CA ALA A 115 -39.22 27.28 -12.04
C ALA A 115 -39.88 26.62 -13.26
N ALA A 116 -39.47 25.40 -13.61
CA ALA A 116 -40.10 24.64 -14.69
C ALA A 116 -41.56 24.30 -14.38
N ASN A 117 -41.87 23.87 -13.15
CA ASN A 117 -43.25 23.58 -12.74
C ASN A 117 -44.11 24.85 -12.75
N GLU A 118 -43.61 25.96 -12.22
CA GLU A 118 -44.31 27.25 -12.23
C GLU A 118 -44.57 27.73 -13.67
N TYR A 119 -43.60 27.56 -14.57
CA TYR A 119 -43.77 27.88 -15.99
C TYR A 119 -44.82 27.01 -16.69
N VAL A 120 -44.82 25.70 -16.41
CA VAL A 120 -45.82 24.77 -16.97
C VAL A 120 -47.22 25.13 -16.47
N ASP A 121 -47.38 25.46 -15.18
CA ASP A 121 -48.66 25.86 -14.62
C ASP A 121 -49.21 27.14 -15.25
N ASP A 122 -48.36 28.18 -15.42
CA ASP A 122 -48.74 29.42 -16.10
C ASP A 122 -49.13 29.15 -17.57
N LEU A 123 -48.37 28.30 -18.27
CA LEU A 123 -48.70 27.92 -19.65
C LEU A 123 -50.04 27.19 -19.74
N MET A 124 -50.29 26.25 -18.83
CA MET A 124 -51.56 25.51 -18.78
C MET A 124 -52.72 26.46 -18.49
N LYS A 125 -52.56 27.37 -17.53
CA LYS A 125 -53.57 28.37 -17.18
C LYS A 125 -53.93 29.26 -18.37
N ARG A 126 -52.93 29.83 -19.06
CA ARG A 126 -53.16 30.66 -20.25
C ARG A 126 -53.84 29.88 -21.37
N THR A 127 -53.49 28.61 -21.53
CA THR A 127 -54.10 27.74 -22.53
C THR A 127 -55.57 27.47 -22.21
N ASP A 128 -55.90 27.21 -20.94
CA ASP A 128 -57.28 27.00 -20.48
C ASP A 128 -58.15 28.25 -20.66
N GLU A 129 -57.62 29.42 -20.30
CA GLU A 129 -58.27 30.72 -20.51
C GLU A 129 -58.57 30.96 -21.99
N GLN A 130 -57.59 30.71 -22.88
CA GLN A 130 -57.74 30.85 -24.32
C GLN A 130 -58.78 29.86 -24.90
N MET A 131 -58.74 28.60 -24.47
CA MET A 131 -59.71 27.59 -24.91
C MET A 131 -61.12 27.95 -24.47
N THR A 132 -61.29 28.43 -23.23
CA THR A 132 -62.58 28.88 -22.70
C THR A 132 -63.14 30.05 -23.51
N ALA A 133 -62.30 31.04 -23.84
CA ALA A 133 -62.69 32.16 -24.68
C ALA A 133 -63.12 31.71 -26.09
N ASN A 134 -62.32 30.86 -26.74
CA ASN A 134 -62.62 30.32 -28.07
C ASN A 134 -63.93 29.51 -28.07
N LEU A 135 -64.19 28.73 -27.01
CA LEU A 135 -65.40 27.92 -26.88
C LEU A 135 -66.64 28.79 -26.63
N ALA A 136 -66.51 29.89 -25.89
CA ALA A 136 -67.56 30.89 -25.73
C ALA A 136 -67.91 31.57 -27.07
N GLU A 137 -66.90 31.93 -27.86
CA GLU A 137 -67.08 32.50 -29.20
C GLU A 137 -67.79 31.51 -30.15
N LEU A 138 -67.36 30.24 -30.18
CA LEU A 138 -68.03 29.19 -30.95
C LEU A 138 -69.50 29.02 -30.56
N ARG A 139 -69.82 29.04 -29.26
CA ARG A 139 -71.21 28.96 -28.77
C ARG A 139 -72.04 30.14 -29.24
N LYS A 140 -71.48 31.36 -29.18
CA LYS A 140 -72.13 32.59 -29.67
C LYS A 140 -72.40 32.51 -31.17
N THR A 141 -71.41 32.10 -31.96
CA THR A 141 -71.55 31.92 -33.42
C THR A 141 -72.64 30.88 -33.76
N ARG A 142 -72.69 29.74 -33.04
CA ARG A 142 -73.76 28.75 -33.21
C ARG A 142 -75.15 29.27 -32.87
N GLN A 143 -75.28 30.07 -31.81
CA GLN A 143 -76.56 30.70 -31.44
C GLN A 143 -77.02 31.67 -32.54
N ASN A 144 -76.12 32.51 -33.05
CA ASN A 144 -76.42 33.46 -34.12
C ASN A 144 -76.90 32.74 -35.40
N LEU A 145 -76.22 31.67 -35.83
CA LEU A 145 -76.63 30.85 -36.98
C LEU A 145 -78.05 30.26 -36.81
N LYS A 146 -78.36 29.71 -35.62
CA LYS A 146 -79.70 29.18 -35.32
C LYS A 146 -80.77 30.28 -35.37
N ALA A 147 -80.46 31.48 -34.88
CA ALA A 147 -81.38 32.61 -34.92
C ALA A 147 -81.63 33.07 -36.38
N SER A 148 -80.59 33.16 -37.20
CA SER A 148 -80.70 33.51 -38.62
C SER A 148 -81.49 32.45 -39.42
N GLN A 149 -81.31 31.16 -39.14
CA GLN A 149 -82.10 30.09 -39.78
C GLN A 149 -83.59 30.14 -39.42
N ARG A 150 -83.96 30.53 -38.19
CA ARG A 150 -85.36 30.70 -37.80
C ARG A 150 -86.03 31.91 -38.46
N SER A 151 -85.25 32.96 -38.72
CA SER A 151 -85.72 34.18 -39.42
C SER A 151 -85.93 33.97 -40.93
N GLY A 152 -85.25 33.02 -41.57
CA GLY A 152 -85.38 32.76 -43.01
C GLY A 152 -86.50 31.77 -43.40
N ASN A 153 -87.18 31.17 -42.41
CA ASN A 153 -88.25 30.18 -42.59
C ASN A 153 -89.66 30.74 -42.28
N GLN A 154 -89.79 32.07 -42.16
CA GLN A 154 -91.06 32.81 -42.04
C GLN A 154 -91.32 33.61 -43.30
#